data_AF-A0A1W9S7Y4-F1
#
_entry.id   AF-A0A1W9S7Y4-F1
#
_cell.length_a   1.000
_cell.length_b   1.000
_cell.length_c   1.000
_cell.angle_alpha   90.00
_cell.angle_beta   90.00
_cell.angle_gamma   90.00
#
_symmetry.space_group_name_H-M   'P 1'
#
loop_
_entity.id
_entity.type
_entity.pdbx_description
1 polymer ?
#
loop_
_entity_poly.entity_id
_entity_poly.type
_entity_poly.pdbx_seq_one_letter_code
_entity_poly.pdbx_strand_id
1 'polypeptide(L)'
;MLNIKKIITGSPADNGIIKPGDELMSINGHDITDVIDYLFHQADAFPKLILKRKGKKYEVKINKDIDREMGLVFYPDKIIRCNNKCIFCFCHNNPKHLRRSLYIKDDDYRLSFLYGNFITLTNLLEKNIQRIIDMKLSPLYISVQAIDDETRRKLFAKKHVPPILPILRRFAENDIYFHCQVVVVPGYNDKEILYKTAAALADLKPYASSLAVVPVGLTRYSNPDLKPVGTKGATRLVNDVFYFRKRYGTKGNHFAYAADELFISAGLDIPPESYYDDFPQIENGVGMVRRFLDTIPGRLNKDIKGYWVTGRLMFKLWRNTIIRENNFRLKLVPVANYLFGPRVTVSGLLAGKDILKVLSRMRLKDNLVILPPNCLNDDGLFIDNLTPSDIENQLGVKLIKGDYSFAETLEMLS
;
A
#
# COMPACT_ATOMS: atom_id res chain seq x y z
N MET A 1 -16.52 -17.97 10.47
CA MET A 1 -17.22 -18.69 9.39
C MET A 1 -17.09 -17.85 8.15
N LEU A 2 -16.80 -18.48 7.01
CA LEU A 2 -16.61 -17.78 5.74
C LEU A 2 -17.75 -18.08 4.78
N ASN A 3 -18.19 -17.07 4.03
CA ASN A 3 -19.22 -17.24 3.01
C ASN A 3 -18.59 -17.39 1.63
N ILE A 4 -18.91 -18.48 0.93
CA ILE A 4 -18.38 -18.76 -0.41
C ILE A 4 -19.05 -17.82 -1.41
N LYS A 5 -18.26 -16.95 -2.05
CA LYS A 5 -18.69 -16.02 -3.10
C LYS A 5 -18.69 -16.69 -4.47
N LYS A 6 -17.63 -17.44 -4.77
CA LYS A 6 -17.42 -18.08 -6.08
C LYS A 6 -16.62 -19.36 -5.90
N ILE A 7 -16.82 -20.31 -6.81
CA ILE A 7 -15.99 -21.49 -6.98
C ILE A 7 -15.23 -21.31 -8.29
N ILE A 8 -13.92 -21.56 -8.29
CA ILE A 8 -13.10 -21.50 -9.51
C ILE A 8 -13.43 -22.71 -10.37
N THR A 9 -13.76 -22.48 -11.64
CA THR A 9 -14.09 -23.55 -12.60
C THR A 9 -12.91 -24.51 -12.77
N GLY A 10 -13.17 -25.81 -12.71
CA GLY A 10 -12.14 -26.86 -12.81
C GLY A 10 -11.25 -27.01 -11.58
N SER A 11 -11.56 -26.31 -10.47
CA SER A 11 -10.88 -26.51 -9.19
C SER A 11 -11.39 -27.76 -8.45
N PRO A 12 -10.66 -28.28 -7.45
CA PRO A 12 -11.12 -29.41 -6.64
C PRO A 12 -12.49 -29.20 -5.97
N ALA A 13 -12.86 -27.96 -5.64
CA ALA A 13 -14.16 -27.63 -5.09
C ALA A 13 -15.30 -27.56 -6.14
N ASP A 14 -14.98 -27.56 -7.43
CA ASP A 14 -15.95 -27.59 -8.54
C ASP A 14 -16.49 -29.01 -8.78
N ASN A 15 -17.04 -29.61 -7.73
CA ASN A 15 -17.50 -31.00 -7.70
C ASN A 15 -19.03 -31.12 -7.79
N GLY A 16 -19.73 -30.01 -8.00
CA GLY A 16 -21.19 -29.95 -8.05
C GLY A 16 -21.91 -29.97 -6.69
N ILE A 17 -21.22 -30.30 -5.59
CA ILE A 17 -21.78 -30.39 -4.23
C ILE A 17 -21.78 -29.03 -3.54
N ILE A 18 -20.62 -28.37 -3.55
CA ILE A 18 -20.43 -27.03 -2.97
C ILE A 18 -21.07 -25.99 -3.90
N LYS A 19 -21.71 -24.96 -3.34
CA LYS A 19 -22.35 -23.88 -4.10
C LYS A 19 -21.96 -22.50 -3.54
N PRO A 20 -21.93 -21.46 -4.40
CA PRO A 20 -21.93 -20.08 -3.93
C PRO A 20 -23.04 -19.83 -2.92
N GLY A 21 -22.73 -19.10 -1.85
CA GLY A 21 -23.62 -18.83 -0.72
C GLY A 21 -23.51 -19.82 0.44
N ASP A 22 -22.74 -20.91 0.30
CA ASP A 22 -22.48 -21.81 1.42
C ASP A 22 -21.55 -21.18 2.47
N GLU A 23 -21.83 -21.49 3.74
CA GLU A 23 -21.04 -21.08 4.90
C GLU A 23 -20.02 -22.18 5.24
N LEU A 24 -18.72 -21.90 5.12
CA LEU A 24 -17.65 -22.76 5.61
C LEU A 24 -17.48 -22.60 7.12
N MET A 25 -17.67 -23.71 7.83
CA MET A 25 -17.70 -23.78 9.28
C MET A 25 -16.42 -24.34 9.86
N SER A 26 -15.96 -25.49 9.37
CA SER A 26 -14.72 -26.11 9.81
C SER A 26 -14.03 -26.88 8.69
N ILE A 27 -12.71 -27.05 8.79
CA ILE A 27 -11.89 -27.95 7.98
C ILE A 27 -11.14 -28.88 8.92
N ASN A 28 -11.22 -30.19 8.69
CA ASN A 28 -10.52 -31.21 9.50
C ASN A 28 -10.80 -31.10 11.01
N GLY A 29 -12.02 -30.66 11.38
CA GLY A 29 -12.41 -30.45 12.78
C GLY A 29 -11.97 -29.12 13.39
N HIS A 30 -11.22 -28.30 12.67
CA HIS A 30 -10.83 -26.95 13.11
C HIS A 30 -11.82 -25.91 12.60
N ASP A 31 -12.31 -25.06 13.51
CA ASP A 31 -13.23 -23.98 13.16
C ASP A 31 -12.57 -22.95 12.25
N ILE A 32 -13.26 -22.57 11.17
CA ILE A 32 -12.80 -21.56 10.22
C ILE A 32 -13.44 -20.22 10.59
N THR A 33 -12.64 -19.30 11.13
CA THR A 33 -13.11 -17.97 11.52
C THR A 33 -12.89 -16.94 10.42
N ASP A 34 -11.79 -17.05 9.69
CA ASP A 34 -11.40 -16.16 8.60
C ASP A 34 -10.56 -16.85 7.52
N VAL A 35 -10.14 -16.10 6.51
CA VAL A 35 -9.36 -16.61 5.38
C VAL A 35 -8.02 -17.24 5.77
N ILE A 36 -7.39 -16.82 6.88
CA ILE A 36 -6.11 -17.39 7.32
C ILE A 36 -6.32 -18.82 7.82
N ASP A 37 -7.37 -19.06 8.61
CA ASP A 37 -7.71 -20.42 9.04
C ASP A 37 -7.97 -21.33 7.84
N TYR A 38 -8.68 -20.81 6.82
CA TYR A 38 -8.91 -21.54 5.57
C TYR A 38 -7.60 -21.90 4.87
N LEU A 39 -6.70 -20.93 4.68
CA LEU A 39 -5.42 -21.15 4.02
C LEU A 39 -4.55 -22.15 4.79
N PHE A 40 -4.57 -22.09 6.12
CA PHE A 40 -3.79 -22.98 6.97
C PHE A 40 -4.33 -24.42 6.96
N HIS A 41 -5.65 -24.59 7.13
CA HIS A 41 -6.24 -25.92 7.25
C HIS A 41 -6.59 -26.58 5.91
N GLN A 42 -6.52 -25.87 4.78
CA GLN A 42 -6.68 -26.48 3.45
C GLN A 42 -5.45 -27.29 2.99
N ALA A 43 -4.30 -27.15 3.64
CA ALA A 43 -3.04 -27.79 3.27
C ALA A 43 -3.02 -29.30 3.67
N ASP A 44 -4.00 -30.04 3.16
CA ASP A 44 -4.18 -31.48 3.34
C ASP A 44 -4.58 -32.11 1.98
N ALA A 45 -4.30 -33.39 1.78
CA ALA A 45 -4.69 -34.14 0.59
C ALA A 45 -6.21 -34.43 0.57
N PHE A 46 -6.82 -34.61 1.74
CA PHE A 46 -8.25 -34.93 1.86
C PHE A 46 -8.97 -34.05 2.90
N PRO A 47 -9.00 -32.72 2.72
CA PRO A 47 -9.63 -31.86 3.69
C PRO A 47 -11.12 -32.19 3.79
N LYS A 48 -11.58 -32.39 5.03
CA LYS A 48 -12.97 -32.65 5.38
C LYS A 48 -13.63 -31.34 5.81
N LEU A 49 -14.52 -30.83 4.98
CA LEU A 49 -15.21 -29.56 5.17
C LEU A 49 -16.56 -29.80 5.83
N ILE A 50 -16.87 -29.03 6.87
CA ILE A 50 -18.24 -28.86 7.34
C ILE A 50 -18.77 -27.55 6.78
N LEU A 51 -19.79 -27.67 5.94
CA LEU A 51 -20.48 -26.56 5.28
C LEU A 51 -21.89 -26.41 5.85
N LYS A 52 -22.45 -25.22 5.73
CA LYS A 52 -23.83 -24.94 6.12
C LYS A 52 -24.55 -24.22 4.98
N ARG A 53 -25.72 -24.75 4.61
CA ARG A 53 -26.61 -24.18 3.58
C ARG A 53 -28.01 -24.03 4.18
N LYS A 54 -28.55 -22.81 4.19
CA LYS A 54 -29.90 -22.51 4.71
C LYS A 54 -30.14 -23.12 6.11
N GLY A 55 -29.14 -23.01 7.00
CA GLY A 55 -29.22 -23.53 8.37
C GLY A 55 -28.84 -25.01 8.56
N LYS A 56 -28.81 -25.82 7.49
CA LYS A 56 -28.47 -27.25 7.58
C LYS A 56 -26.98 -27.46 7.34
N LYS A 57 -26.33 -28.16 8.27
CA LYS A 57 -24.92 -28.58 8.14
C LYS A 57 -24.81 -29.82 7.28
N TYR A 58 -23.76 -29.90 6.48
CA TYR A 58 -23.41 -31.07 5.69
C TYR A 58 -21.89 -31.16 5.52
N GLU A 59 -21.40 -32.34 5.21
CA GLU A 59 -19.98 -32.64 5.09
C GLU A 59 -19.59 -32.88 3.64
N VAL A 60 -18.43 -32.37 3.25
CA VAL A 60 -17.82 -32.63 1.94
C VAL A 60 -16.35 -32.95 2.13
N LYS A 61 -15.87 -34.04 1.53
CA LYS A 61 -14.44 -34.32 1.40
C LYS A 61 -13.97 -33.85 0.04
N ILE A 62 -12.89 -33.08 0.00
CA ILE A 62 -12.26 -32.67 -1.24
C ILE A 62 -11.09 -33.62 -1.51
N ASN A 63 -10.96 -34.07 -2.76
CA ASN A 63 -9.78 -34.80 -3.21
C ASN A 63 -8.90 -33.82 -3.97
N LYS A 64 -7.69 -33.59 -3.46
CA LYS A 64 -6.71 -32.69 -4.08
C LYS A 64 -5.30 -33.12 -3.72
N ASP A 65 -4.33 -32.72 -4.53
CA ASP A 65 -2.95 -32.73 -4.09
C ASP A 65 -2.75 -31.71 -2.95
N ILE A 66 -1.79 -31.97 -2.06
CA ILE A 66 -1.52 -31.12 -0.89
C ILE A 66 -1.28 -29.68 -1.32
N ASP A 67 -0.51 -29.49 -2.40
CA ASP A 67 -0.10 -28.18 -2.92
C ASP A 67 -1.15 -27.51 -3.82
N ARG A 68 -2.23 -28.21 -4.17
CA ARG A 68 -3.29 -27.66 -5.01
C ARG A 68 -4.33 -26.96 -4.16
N GLU A 69 -4.65 -25.71 -4.48
CA GLU A 69 -5.73 -24.98 -3.80
C GLU A 69 -7.11 -25.60 -4.07
N MET A 70 -8.03 -25.52 -3.11
CA MET A 70 -9.40 -26.00 -3.31
C MET A 70 -10.19 -25.19 -4.33
N GLY A 71 -9.85 -23.91 -4.54
CA GLY A 71 -10.55 -23.01 -5.46
C GLY A 71 -11.84 -22.39 -4.92
N LEU A 72 -11.98 -22.28 -3.60
CA LEU A 72 -13.05 -21.52 -2.96
C LEU A 72 -12.65 -20.05 -2.81
N VAL A 73 -13.49 -19.16 -3.34
CA VAL A 73 -13.33 -17.70 -3.19
C VAL A 73 -14.40 -17.20 -2.24
N PHE A 74 -14.01 -16.50 -1.19
CA PHE A 74 -14.92 -16.03 -0.14
C PHE A 74 -15.28 -14.54 -0.30
N TYR A 75 -16.36 -14.13 0.35
CA TYR A 75 -16.60 -12.71 0.59
C TYR A 75 -15.53 -12.15 1.56
N PRO A 76 -15.10 -10.90 1.39
CA PRO A 76 -14.12 -10.29 2.29
C PRO A 76 -14.60 -10.28 3.75
N ASP A 77 -13.68 -10.61 4.65
CA ASP A 77 -13.92 -10.55 6.09
C ASP A 77 -14.23 -9.13 6.57
N LYS A 78 -14.92 -9.04 7.71
CA LYS A 78 -15.02 -7.76 8.42
C LYS A 78 -13.63 -7.36 8.90
N ILE A 79 -13.16 -6.21 8.41
CA ILE A 79 -11.85 -5.64 8.75
C ILE A 79 -11.84 -5.17 10.21
N ILE A 80 -10.78 -5.53 10.95
CA ILE A 80 -10.49 -4.95 12.26
C ILE A 80 -10.11 -3.48 12.06
N ARG A 81 -10.92 -2.58 12.61
CA ARG A 81 -10.78 -1.15 12.39
C ARG A 81 -9.86 -0.47 13.40
N CYS A 82 -9.05 0.45 12.91
CA CYS A 82 -8.24 1.33 13.74
C CYS A 82 -9.10 2.32 14.53
N ASN A 83 -8.94 2.39 15.86
CA ASN A 83 -9.59 3.40 16.68
C ASN A 83 -8.69 4.62 17.02
N ASN A 84 -7.46 4.69 16.48
CA ASN A 84 -6.56 5.81 16.73
C ASN A 84 -7.08 7.13 16.15
N LYS A 85 -6.74 8.26 16.77
CA LYS A 85 -7.12 9.59 16.28
C LYS A 85 -5.87 10.35 15.85
N CYS A 86 -5.00 9.69 15.08
CA CYS A 86 -3.67 10.20 14.80
C CYS A 86 -3.74 11.63 14.27
N ILE A 87 -2.87 12.51 14.78
CA ILE A 87 -2.88 13.93 14.41
C ILE A 87 -2.64 14.13 12.90
N PHE A 88 -2.01 13.14 12.27
CA PHE A 88 -1.70 13.08 10.83
C PHE A 88 -2.56 12.07 10.05
N CYS A 89 -3.63 11.52 10.63
CA CYS A 89 -4.41 10.46 9.98
C CYS A 89 -5.09 10.95 8.69
N PHE A 90 -4.69 10.39 7.55
CA PHE A 90 -5.29 10.72 6.26
C PHE A 90 -6.80 10.43 6.24
N CYS A 91 -7.21 9.23 6.67
CA CYS A 91 -8.61 8.81 6.68
C CYS A 91 -9.52 9.68 7.54
N HIS A 92 -9.01 10.18 8.67
CA HIS A 92 -9.82 10.99 9.60
C HIS A 92 -10.10 12.39 9.05
N ASN A 93 -9.15 12.95 8.30
CA ASN A 93 -9.21 14.32 7.80
C ASN A 93 -9.86 14.41 6.40
N ASN A 94 -10.32 13.31 5.82
CA ASN A 94 -10.89 13.34 4.47
C ASN A 94 -12.23 14.11 4.42
N PRO A 95 -12.48 14.90 3.36
CA PRO A 95 -13.78 15.54 3.14
C PRO A 95 -14.85 14.48 2.92
N LYS A 96 -16.13 14.84 3.03
CA LYS A 96 -17.26 13.93 2.74
C LYS A 96 -17.36 13.62 1.23
N HIS A 97 -18.06 12.54 0.89
CA HIS A 97 -18.42 12.14 -0.49
C HIS A 97 -17.28 11.66 -1.40
N LEU A 98 -16.15 11.24 -0.82
CA LEU A 98 -15.12 10.50 -1.54
C LEU A 98 -15.47 9.01 -1.62
N ARG A 99 -14.67 8.25 -2.37
CA ARG A 99 -14.84 6.79 -2.45
C ARG A 99 -14.74 6.13 -1.07
N ARG A 100 -15.59 5.14 -0.82
CA ARG A 100 -15.79 4.54 0.51
C ARG A 100 -14.51 3.99 1.14
N SER A 101 -13.61 3.43 0.32
CA SER A 101 -12.35 2.86 0.79
C SER A 101 -11.48 3.86 1.56
N LEU A 102 -11.57 5.16 1.26
CA LEU A 102 -10.78 6.19 1.95
C LEU A 102 -11.21 6.52 3.38
N TYR A 103 -12.36 6.01 3.82
CA TYR A 103 -12.85 6.18 5.18
C TYR A 103 -12.67 4.92 6.02
N ILE A 104 -12.17 3.84 5.41
CA ILE A 104 -11.86 2.61 6.12
C ILE A 104 -10.49 2.78 6.74
N LYS A 105 -10.46 2.84 8.07
CA LYS A 105 -9.21 2.78 8.83
C LYS A 105 -8.99 1.34 9.24
N ASP A 106 -8.08 0.66 8.57
CA ASP A 106 -7.66 -0.69 8.93
C ASP A 106 -6.56 -0.66 10.01
N ASP A 107 -6.55 -1.69 10.84
CA ASP A 107 -5.48 -2.01 11.78
C ASP A 107 -5.48 -3.54 11.99
N ASP A 108 -5.67 -4.26 10.88
CA ASP A 108 -5.96 -5.68 10.85
C ASP A 108 -4.69 -6.47 10.51
N TYR A 109 -4.18 -7.23 11.48
CA TYR A 109 -2.97 -8.03 11.30
C TYR A 109 -3.10 -9.08 10.19
N ARG A 110 -4.33 -9.50 9.87
CA ARG A 110 -4.56 -10.45 8.79
C ARG A 110 -4.28 -9.83 7.44
N LEU A 111 -4.71 -8.58 7.25
CA LEU A 111 -4.38 -7.81 6.04
C LEU A 111 -2.91 -7.42 5.99
N SER A 112 -2.29 -7.22 7.16
CA SER A 112 -0.84 -7.00 7.26
C SER A 112 -0.06 -8.18 6.70
N PHE A 113 -0.39 -9.39 7.14
CA PHE A 113 0.23 -10.62 6.64
C PHE A 113 -0.09 -10.91 5.17
N LEU A 114 -1.36 -10.78 4.75
CA LEU A 114 -1.80 -11.19 3.41
C LEU A 114 -1.44 -10.18 2.31
N TYR A 115 -1.45 -8.89 2.63
CA TYR A 115 -1.39 -7.81 1.63
C TYR A 115 -0.38 -6.72 1.95
N GLY A 116 0.35 -6.83 3.06
CA GLY A 116 1.35 -5.83 3.43
C GLY A 116 0.80 -4.56 4.08
N ASN A 117 -0.46 -4.56 4.53
CA ASN A 117 -1.05 -3.40 5.18
C ASN A 117 -0.37 -3.05 6.51
N PHE A 118 -0.11 -1.76 6.72
CA PHE A 118 0.57 -1.28 7.91
C PHE A 118 -0.34 -1.21 9.14
N ILE A 119 -0.02 -1.95 10.19
CA ILE A 119 -0.72 -1.94 11.48
C ILE A 119 0.07 -1.20 12.55
N THR A 120 -0.64 -0.51 13.42
CA THR A 120 -0.08 0.30 14.52
C THR A 120 0.19 -0.51 15.79
N LEU A 121 -0.32 -1.75 15.84
CA LEU A 121 -0.38 -2.64 17.01
C LEU A 121 -1.19 -2.10 18.20
N THR A 122 -1.82 -0.93 18.07
CA THR A 122 -2.53 -0.29 19.18
C THR A 122 -3.88 -0.94 19.51
N ASN A 123 -4.47 -1.65 18.55
CA ASN A 123 -5.76 -2.34 18.68
C ASN A 123 -5.60 -3.86 18.78
N LEU A 124 -4.35 -4.34 18.87
CA LEU A 124 -4.05 -5.75 18.87
C LEU A 124 -4.28 -6.33 20.26
N LEU A 125 -5.25 -7.25 20.38
CA LEU A 125 -5.55 -7.96 21.61
C LEU A 125 -4.52 -9.07 21.84
N GLU A 126 -4.32 -9.46 23.11
CA GLU A 126 -3.40 -10.54 23.50
C GLU A 126 -3.68 -11.86 22.74
N LYS A 127 -4.95 -12.25 22.60
CA LYS A 127 -5.33 -13.42 21.79
C LYS A 127 -4.89 -13.33 20.32
N ASN A 128 -4.81 -12.13 19.76
CA ASN A 128 -4.36 -11.93 18.38
C ASN A 128 -2.83 -12.02 18.31
N ILE A 129 -2.11 -11.51 19.32
CA ILE A 129 -0.66 -11.66 19.46
C ILE A 129 -0.31 -13.15 19.52
N GLN A 130 -1.01 -13.90 20.39
CA GLN A 130 -0.77 -15.34 20.52
C GLN A 130 -1.08 -16.08 19.21
N ARG A 131 -2.19 -15.75 18.53
CA ARG A 131 -2.51 -16.34 17.22
C ARG A 131 -1.45 -16.06 16.15
N ILE A 132 -0.91 -14.84 16.09
CA ILE A 132 0.21 -14.51 15.19
C ILE A 132 1.40 -15.44 15.43
N ILE A 133 1.73 -15.69 16.70
CA ILE A 133 2.84 -16.55 17.11
C ILE A 133 2.56 -18.01 16.76
N ASP A 134 1.40 -18.53 17.19
CA ASP A 134 1.02 -19.94 17.02
C ASP A 134 0.96 -20.34 15.53
N MET A 135 0.47 -19.42 14.68
CA MET A 135 0.33 -19.65 13.25
C MET A 135 1.53 -19.13 12.44
N LYS A 136 2.56 -18.59 13.09
CA LYS A 136 3.76 -18.00 12.45
C LYS A 136 3.44 -17.00 11.34
N LEU A 137 2.48 -16.10 11.59
CA LEU A 137 2.04 -15.11 10.60
C LEU A 137 3.14 -14.07 10.35
N SER A 138 3.89 -14.25 9.26
CA SER A 138 5.08 -13.48 8.94
C SER A 138 5.30 -13.36 7.41
N PRO A 139 5.74 -12.21 6.88
CA PRO A 139 6.07 -10.98 7.62
C PRO A 139 4.84 -10.14 7.99
N LEU A 140 4.98 -9.31 9.04
CA LEU A 140 4.03 -8.26 9.37
C LEU A 140 4.54 -6.89 8.95
N TYR A 141 3.65 -5.94 8.69
CA TYR A 141 3.98 -4.57 8.29
C TYR A 141 3.49 -3.62 9.38
N ILE A 142 4.43 -2.97 10.07
CA ILE A 142 4.18 -2.30 11.35
C ILE A 142 4.51 -0.81 11.27
N SER A 143 3.50 0.01 11.53
CA SER A 143 3.60 1.47 11.62
C SER A 143 4.04 1.87 13.03
N VAL A 144 5.36 1.83 13.26
CA VAL A 144 6.00 2.01 14.58
C VAL A 144 5.85 3.45 15.08
N GLN A 145 6.13 4.42 14.19
CA GLN A 145 6.12 5.87 14.43
C GLN A 145 7.16 6.40 15.43
N ALA A 146 7.30 5.78 16.58
CA ALA A 146 8.34 6.04 17.57
C ALA A 146 8.44 4.84 18.53
N ILE A 147 9.55 4.70 19.25
CA ILE A 147 9.65 3.69 20.32
C ILE A 147 9.22 4.21 21.69
N ASP A 148 9.15 5.54 21.87
CA ASP A 148 8.80 6.14 23.15
C ASP A 148 7.28 6.32 23.27
N ASP A 149 6.75 5.95 24.43
CA ASP A 149 5.30 5.90 24.65
C ASP A 149 4.65 7.28 24.69
N GLU A 150 5.39 8.32 25.10
CA GLU A 150 4.87 9.68 25.14
C GLU A 150 4.65 10.23 23.73
N THR A 151 5.62 10.10 22.83
CA THR A 151 5.48 10.52 21.44
C THR A 151 4.40 9.71 20.73
N ARG A 152 4.32 8.40 20.94
CA ARG A 152 3.23 7.59 20.37
C ARG A 152 1.86 8.04 20.86
N ARG A 153 1.71 8.37 22.16
CA ARG A 153 0.45 8.93 22.70
C ARG A 153 0.07 10.25 22.06
N LYS A 154 1.04 11.17 21.87
CA LYS A 154 0.84 12.44 21.17
C LYS A 154 0.44 12.22 19.71
N LEU A 155 1.19 11.40 18.98
CA LEU A 155 0.97 11.11 17.57
C LEU A 155 -0.38 10.43 17.31
N PHE A 156 -0.78 9.45 18.12
CA PHE A 156 -2.05 8.74 18.00
C PHE A 156 -3.24 9.48 18.64
N ALA A 157 -2.97 10.60 19.31
CA ALA A 157 -3.93 11.38 20.11
C ALA A 157 -4.74 10.50 21.07
N LYS A 158 -4.05 9.63 21.83
CA LYS A 158 -4.66 8.72 22.81
C LYS A 158 -3.96 8.85 24.16
N LYS A 159 -4.75 8.84 25.24
CA LYS A 159 -4.24 8.82 26.61
C LYS A 159 -3.46 7.54 26.93
N HIS A 160 -3.94 6.42 26.40
CA HIS A 160 -3.35 5.10 26.58
C HIS A 160 -3.05 4.48 25.21
N VAL A 161 -1.78 4.15 25.02
CA VAL A 161 -1.27 3.41 23.87
C VAL A 161 -0.38 2.30 24.45
N PRO A 162 -0.62 1.02 24.14
CA PRO A 162 0.24 -0.07 24.61
C PRO A 162 1.69 0.14 24.16
N PRO A 163 2.69 -0.08 25.02
CA PRO A 163 4.09 0.01 24.63
C PRO A 163 4.41 -0.93 23.47
N ILE A 164 5.13 -0.45 22.45
CA ILE A 164 5.36 -1.24 21.23
C ILE A 164 6.52 -2.23 21.38
N LEU A 165 7.61 -1.81 22.04
CA LEU A 165 8.82 -2.62 22.13
C LEU A 165 8.60 -4.01 22.76
N PRO A 166 7.81 -4.17 23.84
CA PRO A 166 7.52 -5.51 24.37
C PRO A 166 6.84 -6.42 23.36
N ILE A 167 5.92 -5.89 22.54
CA ILE A 167 5.23 -6.66 21.50
C ILE A 167 6.22 -7.06 20.40
N LEU A 168 7.06 -6.13 19.93
CA LEU A 168 8.06 -6.41 18.89
C LEU A 168 9.13 -7.42 19.36
N ARG A 169 9.56 -7.33 20.62
CA ARG A 169 10.48 -8.32 21.22
C ARG A 169 9.86 -9.70 21.25
N ARG A 170 8.61 -9.82 21.70
CA ARG A 170 7.90 -11.10 21.71
C ARG A 170 7.74 -11.68 20.31
N PHE A 171 7.49 -10.85 19.30
CA PHE A 171 7.49 -11.28 17.90
C PHE A 171 8.86 -11.80 17.46
N ALA A 172 9.94 -11.05 17.75
CA ALA A 172 11.30 -11.46 17.45
C ALA A 172 11.70 -12.79 18.14
N GLU A 173 11.41 -12.92 19.44
CA GLU A 173 11.65 -14.15 20.23
C GLU A 173 10.89 -15.37 19.71
N ASN A 174 9.87 -15.17 18.87
CA ASN A 174 9.05 -16.22 18.27
C ASN A 174 9.20 -16.29 16.75
N ASP A 175 10.31 -15.80 16.20
CA ASP A 175 10.64 -15.87 14.77
C ASP A 175 9.64 -15.20 13.82
N ILE A 176 8.94 -14.17 14.30
CA ILE A 176 8.04 -13.37 13.46
C ILE A 176 8.82 -12.21 12.87
N TYR A 177 9.06 -12.25 11.56
CA TYR A 177 9.64 -11.15 10.80
C TYR A 177 8.63 -10.03 10.59
N PHE A 178 9.11 -8.79 10.54
CA PHE A 178 8.29 -7.61 10.30
C PHE A 178 9.04 -6.44 9.66
N HIS A 179 8.34 -5.74 8.77
CA HIS A 179 8.75 -4.50 8.14
C HIS A 179 8.23 -3.30 8.94
N CYS A 180 9.09 -2.35 9.25
CA CYS A 180 8.74 -1.18 10.06
C CYS A 180 8.57 0.06 9.18
N GLN A 181 7.68 0.97 9.59
CA GLN A 181 7.50 2.28 8.99
C GLN A 181 7.46 3.38 10.06
N VAL A 182 8.13 4.49 9.77
CA VAL A 182 7.99 5.76 10.50
C VAL A 182 7.52 6.84 9.54
N VAL A 183 6.32 7.37 9.79
CA VAL A 183 5.81 8.58 9.15
C VAL A 183 6.33 9.76 9.95
N VAL A 184 7.29 10.50 9.41
CA VAL A 184 7.95 11.59 10.11
C VAL A 184 7.07 12.83 10.10
N VAL A 185 6.63 13.21 11.31
CA VAL A 185 5.92 14.45 11.61
C VAL A 185 6.92 15.42 12.28
N PRO A 186 7.34 16.50 11.60
CA PRO A 186 8.32 17.45 12.13
C PRO A 186 7.95 18.00 13.51
N GLY A 187 8.87 17.92 14.47
CA GLY A 187 8.67 18.36 15.84
C GLY A 187 8.06 17.32 16.78
N TYR A 188 7.72 16.13 16.27
CA TYR A 188 7.15 15.05 17.08
C TYR A 188 8.07 13.83 17.12
N ASN A 189 8.40 13.24 15.97
CA ASN A 189 9.20 12.01 15.88
C ASN A 189 10.37 12.13 14.89
N ASP A 190 10.86 13.34 14.65
CA ASP A 190 12.10 13.58 13.89
C ASP A 190 13.33 13.66 14.81
N LYS A 191 14.53 13.76 14.22
CA LYS A 191 15.81 13.95 14.93
C LYS A 191 16.05 12.85 15.97
N GLU A 192 16.33 13.21 17.23
CA GLU A 192 16.71 12.28 18.28
C GLU A 192 15.73 11.10 18.44
N ILE A 193 14.42 11.35 18.33
CA ILE A 193 13.40 10.30 18.46
C ILE A 193 13.49 9.31 17.31
N LEU A 194 13.74 9.79 16.08
CA LEU A 194 13.95 8.93 14.92
C LEU A 194 15.20 8.06 15.10
N TYR A 195 16.30 8.63 15.60
CA TYR A 195 17.54 7.88 15.86
C TYR A 195 17.36 6.79 16.93
N LYS A 196 16.70 7.12 18.05
CA LYS A 196 16.35 6.15 19.10
C LYS A 196 15.47 5.03 18.56
N THR A 197 14.48 5.39 17.73
CA THR A 197 13.58 4.44 17.08
C THR A 197 14.33 3.51 16.14
N ALA A 198 15.17 4.06 15.25
CA ALA A 198 15.97 3.26 14.32
C ALA A 198 16.95 2.32 15.03
N ALA A 199 17.61 2.78 16.10
CA ALA A 199 18.52 1.96 16.91
C ALA A 199 17.79 0.79 17.58
N ALA A 200 16.68 1.06 18.28
CA ALA A 200 15.94 0.02 18.98
C ALA A 200 15.28 -1.00 18.03
N LEU A 201 14.92 -0.58 16.81
CA LEU A 201 14.46 -1.52 15.77
C LEU A 201 15.63 -2.34 15.20
N ALA A 202 16.82 -1.73 15.03
CA ALA A 202 18.00 -2.44 14.57
C ALA A 202 18.46 -3.54 15.56
N ASP A 203 18.26 -3.32 16.86
CA ASP A 203 18.53 -4.32 17.91
C ASP A 203 17.65 -5.57 17.80
N LEU A 204 16.53 -5.51 17.05
CA LEU A 204 15.61 -6.62 16.82
C LEU A 204 15.86 -7.33 15.49
N LYS A 205 16.96 -7.02 14.78
CA LYS A 205 17.35 -7.76 13.57
C LYS A 205 17.71 -9.23 13.92
N PRO A 206 17.44 -10.18 13.01
CA PRO A 206 16.94 -10.00 11.65
C PRO A 206 15.41 -9.86 11.53
N TYR A 207 14.68 -10.01 12.63
CA TYR A 207 13.21 -10.02 12.64
C TYR A 207 12.61 -8.66 12.30
N ALA A 208 13.19 -7.56 12.79
CA ALA A 208 12.95 -6.24 12.21
C ALA A 208 13.67 -6.14 10.85
N SER A 209 13.03 -6.62 9.79
CA SER A 209 13.67 -6.88 8.50
C SER A 209 13.99 -5.61 7.73
N SER A 210 13.19 -4.56 7.89
CA SER A 210 13.45 -3.25 7.28
C SER A 210 12.76 -2.10 8.00
N LEU A 211 13.16 -0.87 7.70
CA LEU A 211 12.61 0.39 8.17
C LEU A 211 12.41 1.35 6.99
N ALA A 212 11.16 1.67 6.67
CA ALA A 212 10.82 2.79 5.79
C ALA A 212 10.68 4.09 6.60
N VAL A 213 11.36 5.14 6.13
CA VAL A 213 11.19 6.52 6.64
C VAL A 213 10.47 7.32 5.55
N VAL A 214 9.26 7.77 5.88
CA VAL A 214 8.38 8.46 4.93
C VAL A 214 7.95 9.82 5.50
N PRO A 215 7.78 10.88 4.68
CA PRO A 215 7.32 12.16 5.17
C PRO A 215 5.82 12.13 5.47
N VAL A 216 5.37 12.96 6.42
CA VAL A 216 3.93 13.14 6.63
C VAL A 216 3.24 13.75 5.40
N GLY A 217 2.23 13.05 4.88
CA GLY A 217 1.35 13.55 3.83
C GLY A 217 0.29 14.49 4.39
N LEU A 218 0.39 15.79 4.09
CA LEU A 218 -0.57 16.80 4.53
C LEU A 218 -1.46 17.28 3.39
N THR A 219 -2.75 17.30 3.65
CA THR A 219 -3.79 17.85 2.76
C THR A 219 -4.28 19.20 3.31
N ARG A 220 -5.10 19.91 2.53
CA ARG A 220 -5.80 21.13 2.97
C ARG A 220 -6.79 20.90 4.12
N TYR A 221 -7.10 19.64 4.43
CA TYR A 221 -8.00 19.24 5.51
C TYR A 221 -7.25 18.72 6.75
N SER A 222 -5.94 18.56 6.65
CA SER A 222 -5.10 18.16 7.79
C SER A 222 -5.10 19.24 8.87
N ASN A 223 -4.74 18.85 10.09
CA ASN A 223 -4.56 19.79 11.20
C ASN A 223 -3.57 20.92 10.78
N PRO A 224 -3.98 22.20 10.84
CA PRO A 224 -3.16 23.33 10.39
C PRO A 224 -1.89 23.55 11.20
N ASP A 225 -1.81 23.02 12.43
CA ASP A 225 -0.63 23.11 13.29
C ASP A 225 0.52 22.21 12.80
N LEU A 226 0.20 21.20 11.97
CA LEU A 226 1.20 20.29 11.41
C LEU A 226 1.98 20.96 10.28
N LYS A 227 3.30 20.80 10.34
CA LYS A 227 4.21 21.31 9.32
C LYS A 227 4.61 20.20 8.36
N PRO A 228 4.61 20.45 7.04
CA PRO A 228 5.13 19.46 6.10
C PRO A 228 6.65 19.33 6.24
N VAL A 229 7.19 18.21 5.76
CA VAL A 229 8.62 18.06 5.58
C VAL A 229 9.06 18.93 4.39
N GLY A 230 9.64 20.10 4.68
CA GLY A 230 10.22 20.97 3.64
C GLY A 230 11.56 20.44 3.13
N THR A 231 12.12 21.06 2.08
CA THR A 231 13.38 20.65 1.42
C THR A 231 14.53 20.39 2.41
N LYS A 232 14.81 21.32 3.33
CA LYS A 232 15.86 21.13 4.36
C LYS A 232 15.58 19.91 5.27
N GLY A 233 14.31 19.68 5.59
CA GLY A 233 13.89 18.52 6.38
C GLY A 233 14.06 17.22 5.59
N ALA A 234 13.68 17.22 4.31
CA ALA A 234 13.83 16.08 3.42
C ALA A 234 15.31 15.70 3.23
N THR A 235 16.19 16.67 2.95
CA THR A 235 17.64 16.45 2.86
C THR A 235 18.20 15.83 4.13
N ARG A 236 17.78 16.33 5.30
CA ARG A 236 18.20 15.76 6.59
C ARG A 236 17.71 14.32 6.75
N LEU A 237 16.45 14.03 6.46
CA LEU A 237 15.91 12.67 6.60
C LEU A 237 16.57 11.68 5.63
N VAL A 238 16.90 12.09 4.41
CA VAL A 238 17.70 11.26 3.49
C VAL A 238 19.07 10.94 4.10
N ASN A 239 19.74 11.94 4.68
CA ASN A 239 21.03 11.73 5.36
C ASN A 239 20.91 10.84 6.60
N ASP A 240 19.85 11.02 7.40
CA ASP A 240 19.56 10.17 8.57
C ASP A 240 19.37 8.71 8.12
N VAL A 241 18.63 8.47 7.03
CA VAL A 241 18.48 7.13 6.46
C VAL A 241 19.80 6.57 5.96
N PHE A 242 20.61 7.35 5.23
CA PHE A 242 21.94 6.88 4.80
C PHE A 242 22.84 6.52 5.99
N TYR A 243 22.75 7.28 7.09
CA TYR A 243 23.43 6.94 8.32
C TYR A 243 22.93 5.60 8.89
N PHE A 244 21.61 5.40 9.01
CA PHE A 244 21.04 4.13 9.48
C PHE A 244 21.43 2.94 8.60
N ARG A 245 21.42 3.13 7.27
CA ARG A 245 21.86 2.12 6.30
C ARG A 245 23.30 1.71 6.53
N LYS A 246 24.20 2.69 6.67
CA LYS A 246 25.62 2.42 6.90
C LYS A 246 25.87 1.78 8.27
N ARG A 247 25.12 2.22 9.29
CA ARG A 247 25.34 1.81 10.68
C ARG A 247 24.74 0.44 11.00
N TYR A 248 23.54 0.17 10.50
CA TYR A 248 22.74 -1.01 10.86
C TYR A 248 22.54 -1.99 9.69
N GLY A 249 22.91 -1.60 8.47
CA GLY A 249 22.85 -2.47 7.30
C GLY A 249 24.03 -3.44 7.22
N THR A 250 23.82 -4.50 6.45
CA THR A 250 24.81 -5.52 6.08
C THR A 250 24.75 -5.74 4.57
N LYS A 251 25.75 -6.41 3.99
CA LYS A 251 25.74 -6.72 2.55
C LYS A 251 24.46 -7.51 2.21
N GLY A 252 23.67 -7.01 1.25
CA GLY A 252 22.40 -7.62 0.83
C GLY A 252 21.19 -7.32 1.72
N ASN A 253 21.34 -6.56 2.81
CA ASN A 253 20.21 -6.01 3.57
C ASN A 253 20.62 -4.71 4.26
N HIS A 254 20.25 -3.59 3.67
CA HIS A 254 20.61 -2.26 4.18
C HIS A 254 19.71 -1.77 5.32
N PHE A 255 18.69 -2.54 5.70
CA PHE A 255 17.73 -2.27 6.78
C PHE A 255 16.87 -1.01 6.60
N ALA A 256 17.42 0.18 6.37
CA ALA A 256 16.68 1.43 6.32
C ALA A 256 16.53 2.00 4.89
N TYR A 257 15.37 2.57 4.59
CA TYR A 257 15.06 3.12 3.27
C TYR A 257 14.23 4.41 3.38
N ALA A 258 14.56 5.39 2.54
CA ALA A 258 13.83 6.64 2.44
C ALA A 258 12.79 6.52 1.33
N ALA A 259 11.58 7.02 1.56
CA ALA A 259 10.60 7.15 0.48
C ALA A 259 11.13 8.01 -0.67
N ASP A 260 10.72 7.69 -1.90
CA ASP A 260 11.12 8.41 -3.11
C ASP A 260 10.75 9.90 -3.02
N GLU A 261 9.64 10.23 -2.34
CA GLU A 261 9.23 11.61 -2.08
C GLU A 261 10.27 12.45 -1.32
N LEU A 262 11.07 11.84 -0.43
CA LEU A 262 12.13 12.54 0.29
C LEU A 262 13.26 12.98 -0.65
N PHE A 263 13.69 12.11 -1.57
CA PHE A 263 14.70 12.46 -2.57
C PHE A 263 14.21 13.61 -3.45
N ILE A 264 12.99 13.50 -3.98
CA ILE A 264 12.41 14.51 -4.87
C ILE A 264 12.21 15.84 -4.14
N SER A 265 11.77 15.81 -2.87
CA SER A 265 11.57 17.02 -2.06
C SER A 265 12.89 17.68 -1.64
N ALA A 266 13.95 16.88 -1.48
CA ALA A 266 15.31 17.34 -1.25
C ALA A 266 15.99 17.90 -2.52
N GLY A 267 15.41 17.67 -3.70
CA GLY A 267 16.03 18.01 -4.99
C GLY A 267 17.20 17.08 -5.35
N LEU A 268 17.18 15.85 -4.84
CA LEU A 268 18.16 14.81 -5.13
C LEU A 268 17.63 13.87 -6.21
N ASP A 269 18.56 13.23 -6.92
CA ASP A 269 18.22 12.18 -7.87
C ASP A 269 17.68 10.93 -7.16
N ILE A 270 16.84 10.18 -7.88
CA ILE A 270 16.33 8.90 -7.40
C ILE A 270 17.48 7.88 -7.40
N PRO A 271 17.75 7.19 -6.28
CA PRO A 271 18.81 6.19 -6.20
C PRO A 271 18.71 5.11 -7.28
N PRO A 272 19.82 4.45 -7.68
CA PRO A 272 19.77 3.30 -8.57
C PRO A 272 19.05 2.11 -7.91
N GLU A 273 18.66 1.10 -8.70
CA GLU A 273 17.98 -0.13 -8.23
C GLU A 273 18.69 -0.78 -7.03
N SER A 274 20.03 -0.84 -7.06
CA SER A 274 20.86 -1.44 -5.99
C SER A 274 20.72 -0.78 -4.61
N TYR A 275 20.10 0.40 -4.51
CA TYR A 275 19.77 1.02 -3.22
C TYR A 275 18.61 0.30 -2.52
N TYR A 276 17.68 -0.28 -3.29
CA TYR A 276 16.40 -0.76 -2.77
C TYR A 276 16.43 -2.23 -2.32
N ASP A 277 17.56 -2.92 -2.47
CA ASP A 277 17.67 -4.37 -2.27
C ASP A 277 16.54 -5.08 -3.04
N ASP A 278 15.76 -5.96 -2.40
CA ASP A 278 14.61 -6.63 -3.04
C ASP A 278 13.29 -5.83 -2.91
N PHE A 279 13.36 -4.50 -2.79
CA PHE A 279 12.22 -3.59 -2.63
C PHE A 279 11.26 -3.95 -1.47
N PRO A 280 11.74 -4.18 -0.23
CA PRO A 280 10.93 -4.67 0.89
C PRO A 280 9.84 -3.68 1.37
N GLN A 281 9.83 -2.46 0.83
CA GLN A 281 9.02 -1.34 1.29
C GLN A 281 8.31 -0.64 0.12
N ILE A 282 8.11 -1.33 -1.01
CA ILE A 282 7.52 -0.75 -2.22
C ILE A 282 6.16 -0.07 -1.96
N GLU A 283 5.32 -0.70 -1.12
CA GLU A 283 4.00 -0.20 -0.72
C GLU A 283 4.05 1.12 0.07
N ASN A 284 5.23 1.48 0.63
CA ASN A 284 5.49 2.75 1.31
C ASN A 284 6.01 3.86 0.40
N GLY A 285 5.97 3.67 -0.91
CA GLY A 285 6.54 4.63 -1.86
C GLY A 285 8.07 4.63 -1.84
N VAL A 286 8.69 3.49 -1.52
CA VAL A 286 10.14 3.29 -1.54
C VAL A 286 10.50 2.47 -2.77
N GLY A 287 11.03 3.13 -3.81
CA GLY A 287 11.51 2.49 -5.03
C GLY A 287 10.48 2.36 -6.15
N MET A 288 9.24 2.83 -5.95
CA MET A 288 8.21 2.84 -6.99
C MET A 288 8.65 3.66 -8.21
N VAL A 289 9.30 4.79 -7.95
CA VAL A 289 9.80 5.67 -9.00
C VAL A 289 10.95 5.01 -9.74
N ARG A 290 11.87 4.37 -9.02
CA ARG A 290 12.99 3.63 -9.63
C ARG A 290 12.46 2.50 -10.54
N ARG A 291 11.58 1.64 -10.03
CA ARG A 291 10.97 0.57 -10.85
C ARG A 291 10.29 1.11 -12.10
N PHE A 292 9.57 2.22 -11.99
CA PHE A 292 8.97 2.85 -13.16
C PHE A 292 10.03 3.33 -14.15
N LEU A 293 11.07 4.04 -13.69
CA LEU A 293 12.13 4.57 -14.56
C LEU A 293 12.88 3.46 -15.31
N ASP A 294 13.12 2.31 -14.68
CA ASP A 294 13.84 1.20 -15.29
C ASP A 294 13.04 0.50 -16.40
N THR A 295 11.72 0.72 -16.47
CA THR A 295 10.86 0.21 -17.55
C THR A 295 10.79 1.12 -18.78
N ILE A 296 11.47 2.27 -18.75
CA ILE A 296 11.43 3.22 -19.86
C ILE A 296 12.40 2.76 -20.95
N PRO A 297 11.91 2.44 -22.16
CA PRO A 297 12.79 2.01 -23.23
C PRO A 297 13.64 3.21 -23.72
N GLY A 298 14.89 2.94 -24.08
CA GLY A 298 15.78 3.96 -24.64
C GLY A 298 15.36 4.49 -26.02
N ARG A 299 14.44 3.82 -26.71
CA ARG A 299 13.81 4.30 -27.95
C ARG A 299 12.39 3.74 -28.08
N LEU A 300 11.46 4.60 -28.49
CA LEU A 300 10.14 4.15 -28.94
C LEU A 300 10.18 3.67 -30.39
N ASN A 301 9.61 2.48 -30.62
CA ASN A 301 9.39 1.94 -31.96
C ASN A 301 8.04 2.37 -32.57
N LYS A 302 7.24 3.19 -31.87
CA LYS A 302 5.88 3.59 -32.30
C LYS A 302 5.63 5.09 -32.15
N ASP A 303 4.95 5.67 -33.14
CA ASP A 303 4.52 7.08 -33.14
C ASP A 303 3.19 7.25 -32.39
N ILE A 304 3.24 7.10 -31.06
CA ILE A 304 2.05 7.28 -30.20
C ILE A 304 1.91 8.77 -29.86
N LYS A 305 0.75 9.35 -30.20
CA LYS A 305 0.39 10.74 -29.89
C LYS A 305 -0.74 10.76 -28.86
N GLY A 306 -0.63 11.64 -27.87
CA GLY A 306 -1.60 11.71 -26.79
C GLY A 306 -1.09 12.47 -25.58
N TYR A 307 -1.81 12.34 -24.48
CA TYR A 307 -1.54 13.06 -23.23
C TYR A 307 -1.27 12.06 -22.11
N TRP A 308 -0.16 12.22 -21.38
CA TRP A 308 0.14 11.40 -20.20
C TRP A 308 -0.13 12.22 -18.94
N VAL A 309 -1.21 11.89 -18.24
CA VAL A 309 -1.59 12.53 -16.97
C VAL A 309 -0.65 12.05 -15.88
N THR A 310 -0.18 12.97 -15.04
CA THR A 310 0.67 12.60 -13.89
C THR A 310 0.53 13.59 -12.74
N GLY A 311 0.97 13.17 -11.55
CA GLY A 311 1.11 14.07 -10.40
C GLY A 311 2.28 15.04 -10.58
N ARG A 312 2.22 16.19 -9.92
CA ARG A 312 3.28 17.21 -9.99
C ARG A 312 4.65 16.69 -9.53
N LEU A 313 4.68 15.71 -8.63
CA LEU A 313 5.92 15.13 -8.12
C LEU A 313 6.69 14.45 -9.26
N MET A 314 6.01 13.55 -9.97
CA MET A 314 6.59 12.74 -11.03
C MET A 314 6.88 13.58 -12.29
N PHE A 315 6.08 14.62 -12.58
CA PHE A 315 6.37 15.55 -13.67
C PHE A 315 7.76 16.22 -13.56
N LYS A 316 8.20 16.56 -12.34
CA LYS A 316 9.53 17.15 -12.12
C LYS A 316 10.65 16.20 -12.55
N LEU A 317 10.49 14.92 -12.26
CA LEU A 317 11.45 13.88 -12.65
C LEU A 317 11.44 13.66 -14.17
N TRP A 318 10.26 13.48 -14.76
CA TRP A 318 10.13 13.19 -16.20
C TRP A 318 10.72 14.28 -17.08
N ARG A 319 10.55 15.56 -16.70
CA ARG A 319 11.10 16.68 -17.46
C ARG A 319 12.62 16.60 -17.62
N ASN A 320 13.32 16.02 -16.64
CA ASN A 320 14.76 15.96 -16.62
C ASN A 320 15.31 14.68 -17.27
N THR A 321 14.56 13.58 -17.21
CA THR A 321 15.02 12.25 -17.68
C THR A 321 14.48 11.87 -19.07
N ILE A 322 13.16 11.98 -19.28
CA ILE A 322 12.48 11.28 -20.39
C ILE A 322 12.39 12.14 -21.66
N ILE A 323 12.23 13.45 -21.50
CA ILE A 323 12.09 14.39 -22.64
C ILE A 323 13.40 14.55 -23.41
N ARG A 324 14.55 14.37 -22.76
CA ARG A 324 15.87 14.55 -23.40
C ARG A 324 16.28 13.38 -24.30
N GLU A 325 15.83 12.18 -23.99
CA GLU A 325 16.40 10.95 -24.57
C GLU A 325 15.51 10.32 -25.65
N ASN A 326 14.32 10.86 -25.93
CA ASN A 326 13.33 10.16 -26.73
C ASN A 326 12.40 11.06 -27.54
N ASN A 327 12.05 10.60 -28.76
CA ASN A 327 11.04 11.19 -29.64
C ASN A 327 9.59 10.94 -29.16
N PHE A 328 9.30 11.15 -27.87
CA PHE A 328 7.94 11.00 -27.34
C PHE A 328 7.03 12.10 -27.90
N ARG A 329 6.04 11.74 -28.74
CA ARG A 329 4.92 12.63 -29.09
C ARG A 329 3.78 12.60 -28.04
N LEU A 330 4.06 12.02 -26.88
CA LEU A 330 3.20 12.07 -25.71
C LEU A 330 3.47 13.35 -24.93
N LYS A 331 2.44 14.19 -24.79
CA LYS A 331 2.52 15.41 -23.99
C LYS A 331 2.25 15.08 -22.52
N LEU A 332 3.22 15.35 -21.66
CA LEU A 332 3.01 15.22 -20.21
C LEU A 332 2.07 16.31 -19.69
N VAL A 333 1.11 15.89 -18.87
CA VAL A 333 0.08 16.74 -18.27
C VAL A 333 0.15 16.63 -16.75
N PRO A 334 0.89 17.54 -16.07
CA PRO A 334 0.89 17.60 -14.62
C PRO A 334 -0.45 18.11 -14.11
N VAL A 335 -1.15 17.30 -13.33
CA VAL A 335 -2.41 17.68 -12.71
C VAL A 335 -2.17 18.21 -11.29
N ALA A 336 -2.66 19.41 -11.04
CA ALA A 336 -2.66 20.00 -9.70
C ALA A 336 -3.83 19.43 -8.88
N ASN A 337 -3.57 19.02 -7.64
CA ASN A 337 -4.61 18.54 -6.75
C ASN A 337 -5.36 19.75 -6.13
N TYR A 338 -6.59 20.01 -6.55
CA TYR A 338 -7.42 21.07 -5.95
C TYR A 338 -8.29 20.52 -4.83
N LEU A 339 -8.66 19.23 -4.90
CA LEU A 339 -9.45 18.56 -3.88
C LEU A 339 -8.71 18.54 -2.54
N PHE A 340 -7.54 17.93 -2.47
CA PHE A 340 -6.70 17.87 -1.27
C PHE A 340 -5.71 19.03 -1.16
N GLY A 341 -5.64 19.89 -2.17
CA GLY A 341 -4.77 21.06 -2.19
C GLY A 341 -3.38 20.80 -2.80
N PRO A 342 -2.68 21.87 -3.21
CA PRO A 342 -1.56 21.79 -4.16
C PRO A 342 -0.28 21.15 -3.58
N ARG A 343 -0.25 20.87 -2.26
CA ARG A 343 0.83 20.14 -1.59
C ARG A 343 0.75 18.64 -1.85
N VAL A 344 -0.44 18.11 -2.16
CA VAL A 344 -0.60 16.73 -2.59
C VAL A 344 -0.18 16.63 -4.05
N THR A 345 0.92 15.92 -4.28
CA THR A 345 1.60 15.90 -5.59
C THR A 345 1.73 14.51 -6.21
N VAL A 346 1.29 13.47 -5.50
CA VAL A 346 1.25 12.07 -5.95
C VAL A 346 0.06 11.81 -6.88
N SER A 347 0.21 10.86 -7.81
CA SER A 347 -0.82 10.51 -8.78
C SER A 347 -2.00 9.74 -8.19
N GLY A 348 -1.77 8.94 -7.15
CA GLY A 348 -2.80 8.10 -6.53
C GLY A 348 -3.89 8.85 -5.77
N LEU A 349 -3.70 10.16 -5.56
CA LEU A 349 -4.67 11.04 -4.91
C LEU A 349 -5.31 12.06 -5.88
N LEU A 350 -5.07 11.92 -7.19
CA LEU A 350 -5.69 12.78 -8.19
C LEU A 350 -7.18 12.52 -8.30
N ALA A 351 -7.97 13.60 -8.27
CA ALA A 351 -9.41 13.54 -8.49
C ALA A 351 -9.75 13.58 -9.97
N GLY A 352 -10.83 12.90 -10.37
CA GLY A 352 -11.33 12.96 -11.73
C GLY A 352 -11.69 14.38 -12.13
N LYS A 353 -12.28 15.17 -11.21
CA LYS A 353 -12.57 16.59 -11.42
C LYS A 353 -11.32 17.44 -11.66
N ASP A 354 -10.20 17.11 -11.01
CA ASP A 354 -8.94 17.83 -11.19
C ASP A 354 -8.35 17.53 -12.57
N ILE A 355 -8.39 16.27 -13.00
CA ILE A 355 -7.97 15.82 -14.33
C ILE A 355 -8.83 16.50 -15.41
N LEU A 356 -10.15 16.40 -15.30
CA LEU A 356 -11.11 17.02 -16.20
C LEU A 356 -10.88 18.54 -16.34
N LYS A 357 -10.67 19.23 -15.22
CA LYS A 357 -10.42 20.68 -15.19
C LYS A 357 -9.14 21.08 -15.91
N VAL A 358 -8.08 20.27 -15.81
CA VAL A 358 -6.82 20.55 -16.50
C VAL A 358 -6.97 20.29 -18.00
N LEU A 359 -7.53 19.14 -18.38
CA LEU A 359 -7.68 18.74 -19.77
C LEU A 359 -8.66 19.64 -20.55
N SER A 360 -9.77 20.08 -19.94
CA SER A 360 -10.75 20.96 -20.59
C SER A 360 -10.20 22.33 -20.98
N ARG A 361 -9.13 22.77 -20.32
CA ARG A 361 -8.43 24.03 -20.62
C ARG A 361 -7.37 23.87 -21.69
N MET A 362 -7.06 22.64 -22.09
CA MET A 362 -6.10 22.36 -23.14
C MET A 362 -6.82 22.29 -24.48
N ARG A 363 -6.18 22.82 -25.53
CA ARG A 363 -6.57 22.52 -26.91
C ARG A 363 -6.07 21.12 -27.26
N LEU A 364 -6.87 20.11 -26.93
CA LEU A 364 -6.58 18.70 -27.22
C LEU A 364 -6.63 18.51 -28.75
N LYS A 365 -5.53 18.05 -29.34
CA LYS A 365 -5.42 17.72 -30.77
C LYS A 365 -5.45 16.22 -31.05
N ASP A 366 -5.28 15.42 -30.00
CA ASP A 366 -5.20 13.97 -30.03
C ASP A 366 -6.29 13.41 -29.12
N ASN A 367 -6.79 12.22 -29.44
CA ASN A 367 -7.93 11.65 -28.73
C ASN A 367 -7.51 10.71 -27.59
N LEU A 368 -6.21 10.53 -27.33
CA LEU A 368 -5.72 9.59 -26.32
C LEU A 368 -5.23 10.30 -25.07
N VAL A 369 -5.74 9.88 -23.91
CA VAL A 369 -5.26 10.28 -22.59
C VAL A 369 -4.90 9.03 -21.79
N ILE A 370 -3.66 8.99 -21.29
CA ILE A 370 -3.14 7.92 -20.44
C ILE A 370 -3.19 8.40 -18.99
N LEU A 371 -3.81 7.61 -18.13
CA LEU A 371 -3.94 7.84 -16.70
C LEU A 371 -2.90 7.05 -15.92
N PRO A 372 -2.40 7.56 -14.78
CA PRO A 372 -1.58 6.77 -13.86
C PRO A 372 -2.33 5.52 -13.35
N PRO A 373 -1.66 4.36 -13.18
CA PRO A 373 -2.31 3.13 -12.71
C PRO A 373 -3.01 3.29 -11.36
N ASN A 374 -2.46 4.12 -10.47
CA ASN A 374 -2.92 4.27 -9.09
C ASN A 374 -4.00 5.34 -8.88
N CYS A 375 -4.41 6.09 -9.91
CA CYS A 375 -5.46 7.11 -9.75
C CYS A 375 -6.89 6.53 -9.72
N LEU A 376 -7.05 5.27 -10.14
CA LEU A 376 -8.30 4.50 -10.08
C LEU A 376 -8.16 3.40 -9.02
N ASN A 377 -9.25 3.08 -8.31
CA ASN A 377 -9.31 1.86 -7.49
C ASN A 377 -9.67 0.63 -8.35
N ASP A 378 -9.82 -0.52 -7.69
CA ASP A 378 -10.19 -1.79 -8.33
C ASP A 378 -11.58 -1.75 -8.99
N ASP A 379 -12.48 -0.87 -8.51
CA ASP A 379 -13.79 -0.63 -9.11
C ASP A 379 -13.73 0.34 -10.30
N GLY A 380 -12.54 0.81 -10.69
CA GLY A 380 -12.36 1.76 -11.80
C GLY A 380 -12.79 3.20 -11.47
N LEU A 381 -12.85 3.56 -10.19
CA LEU A 381 -13.28 4.88 -9.72
C LEU A 381 -12.12 5.77 -9.28
N PHE A 382 -12.19 7.04 -9.67
CA PHE A 382 -11.37 8.11 -9.11
C PHE A 382 -11.73 8.35 -7.63
N ILE A 383 -10.90 9.14 -6.97
CA ILE A 383 -11.05 9.43 -5.54
C ILE A 383 -12.36 10.14 -5.18
N ASP A 384 -12.93 10.88 -6.12
CA ASP A 384 -14.16 11.65 -6.06
C ASP A 384 -15.37 10.93 -6.68
N ASN A 385 -15.28 9.59 -6.81
CA ASN A 385 -16.32 8.69 -7.35
C ASN A 385 -16.67 8.89 -8.84
N LEU A 386 -15.92 9.70 -9.57
CA LEU A 386 -16.03 9.73 -11.03
C LEU A 386 -15.46 8.46 -11.65
N THR A 387 -16.00 8.10 -12.80
CA THR A 387 -15.48 7.07 -13.71
C THR A 387 -14.64 7.72 -14.82
N PRO A 388 -13.75 6.96 -15.49
CA PRO A 388 -13.13 7.40 -16.74
C PRO A 388 -14.16 7.88 -17.77
N SER A 389 -15.27 7.15 -17.93
CA SER A 389 -16.32 7.49 -18.90
C SER A 389 -16.99 8.84 -18.64
N ASP A 390 -17.09 9.30 -17.39
CA ASP A 390 -17.59 10.65 -17.08
C ASP A 390 -16.71 11.75 -17.68
N ILE A 391 -15.40 11.51 -17.79
CA ILE A 391 -14.43 12.44 -18.38
C ILE A 391 -14.42 12.28 -19.90
N GLU A 392 -14.44 11.05 -20.40
CA GLU A 392 -14.50 10.74 -21.85
C GLU A 392 -15.69 11.44 -22.51
N ASN A 393 -16.88 11.31 -21.91
CA ASN A 393 -18.13 11.90 -22.43
C ASN A 393 -18.08 13.43 -22.48
N GLN A 394 -17.35 14.08 -21.57
CA GLN A 394 -17.27 15.55 -21.52
C GLN A 394 -16.22 16.13 -22.46
N LEU A 395 -15.16 15.38 -22.74
CA LEU A 395 -14.00 15.87 -23.49
C LEU A 395 -13.88 15.28 -24.90
N GLY A 396 -14.64 14.22 -25.22
CA GLY A 396 -14.54 13.53 -26.51
C GLY A 396 -13.19 12.84 -26.72
N VAL A 397 -12.57 12.36 -25.64
CA VAL A 397 -11.29 11.63 -25.68
C VAL A 397 -11.46 10.21 -25.14
N LYS A 398 -10.53 9.33 -25.46
CA LYS A 398 -10.37 7.99 -24.89
C LYS A 398 -9.40 8.03 -23.72
N LEU A 399 -9.83 7.56 -22.56
CA LEU A 399 -9.00 7.42 -21.37
C LEU A 399 -8.54 5.97 -21.25
N ILE A 400 -7.24 5.77 -21.08
CA ILE A 400 -6.65 4.45 -20.83
C ILE A 400 -5.91 4.50 -19.50
N LYS A 401 -6.21 3.54 -18.61
CA LYS A 401 -5.42 3.31 -17.41
C LYS A 401 -4.10 2.68 -17.83
N GLY A 402 -2.98 3.37 -17.57
CA GLY A 402 -1.64 2.83 -17.78
C GLY A 402 -1.27 1.79 -16.72
N ASP A 403 -0.10 1.20 -16.88
CA ASP A 403 0.52 0.25 -15.96
C ASP A 403 1.60 0.93 -15.10
N TYR A 404 2.08 0.25 -14.05
CA TYR A 404 3.27 0.64 -13.31
C TYR A 404 4.57 0.45 -14.13
N SER A 405 4.50 -0.31 -15.23
CA SER A 405 5.51 -0.40 -16.26
C SER A 405 5.17 0.53 -17.43
N PHE A 406 6.11 1.42 -17.75
CA PHE A 406 6.00 2.29 -18.91
C PHE A 406 5.99 1.49 -20.21
N ALA A 407 6.84 0.46 -20.32
CA ALA A 407 6.87 -0.44 -21.48
C ALA A 407 5.52 -1.15 -21.70
N GLU A 408 4.96 -1.75 -20.65
CA GLU A 408 3.65 -2.44 -20.74
C GLU A 408 2.54 -1.48 -21.12
N THR A 409 2.57 -0.25 -20.59
CA THR A 409 1.61 0.79 -20.99
C THR A 409 1.66 1.06 -22.50
N LEU A 410 2.83 1.04 -23.12
CA LEU A 410 2.97 1.26 -24.57
C LEU A 410 2.53 0.04 -25.39
N GLU A 411 2.77 -1.16 -24.89
CA GLU A 411 2.27 -2.39 -25.49
C GLU A 411 0.74 -2.43 -25.50
N MET A 412 0.08 -1.95 -24.44
CA MET A 412 -1.39 -1.83 -24.40
C MET A 412 -1.98 -0.86 -25.44
N LEU A 413 -1.19 0.07 -25.96
CA LEU A 413 -1.60 1.09 -26.93
C LEU A 413 -1.35 0.66 -28.38
N SER A 414 -0.78 -0.52 -28.55
CA SER A 414 -0.43 -1.16 -29.83
C SER A 414 -1.58 -1.94 -30.40
#